data_AF-A0A1H0LEP3-F1
#
_entry.id   AF-A0A1H0LEP3-F1
#
_cell.length_a   1.000
_cell.length_b   1.000
_cell.length_c   1.000
_cell.angle_alpha   90.00
_cell.angle_beta   90.00
_cell.angle_gamma   90.00
#
_symmetry.space_group_name_H-M   'P 1'
#
loop_
_entity.id
_entity.type
_entity.pdbx_description
1 polymer ?
#
loop_
_entity_poly.entity_id
_entity_poly.type
_entity_poly.pdbx_seq_one_letter_code
_entity_poly.pdbx_strand_id
1 'polypeptide(L)'
;MKLDSSLTMKGKKTMDHGKAKLLLQVDNLQASMSFYTKQLGWELVETEASGHAALLRILINYEVVLIQRDQLIKQEPEWQASHLSHWLQPKPACPQIGDLVYIGVTSVNEVEKSLQKNGCSGLRKEEETGHIRKIFVPTIDGYTFVYWEELLASNDEIVEMYADGADELECALDGLSDEQLNLTEAPGKWSIREQVLHLIDLELVTIHKVKFALAEPGRSYQGNSFSQDDWSVGLHYQSRPIKNEVQLFRALRQHILGMCEHLPDALGRTVITKDREESVAKLLKMMAGHAKHHIRTVERIREQNGC
;
A
#
# COMPACT_ATOMS: atom_id res chain seq x y z
N MET A 1 -11.02 -10.03 65.58
CA MET A 1 -9.74 -10.74 65.78
C MET A 1 -10.05 -12.22 65.60
N LYS A 2 -9.75 -12.91 64.50
CA LYS A 2 -8.56 -12.91 63.64
C LYS A 2 -8.93 -12.88 62.14
N LEU A 3 -8.00 -12.33 61.36
CA LEU A 3 -7.88 -12.40 59.91
C LEU A 3 -7.40 -13.79 59.48
N ASP A 4 -7.80 -14.23 58.28
CA ASP A 4 -6.96 -15.01 57.36
C ASP A 4 -7.50 -14.84 55.92
N SER A 5 -7.02 -13.89 55.11
CA SER A 5 -5.91 -13.97 54.14
C SER A 5 -5.86 -15.19 53.21
N SER A 6 -6.49 -15.07 52.02
CA SER A 6 -5.88 -15.55 50.77
C SER A 6 -6.49 -14.82 49.56
N LEU A 7 -5.92 -13.66 49.22
CA LEU A 7 -6.02 -13.09 47.87
C LEU A 7 -5.15 -13.95 46.93
N THR A 8 -5.77 -14.77 46.10
CA THR A 8 -5.11 -15.31 44.90
C THR A 8 -5.20 -14.28 43.79
N MET A 9 -4.04 -13.71 43.48
CA MET A 9 -3.79 -12.83 42.34
C MET A 9 -4.25 -13.51 41.05
N LYS A 10 -5.31 -12.98 40.42
CA LYS A 10 -5.68 -13.34 39.06
C LYS A 10 -4.55 -12.92 38.13
N GLY A 11 -3.93 -13.91 37.49
CA GLY A 11 -2.92 -13.73 36.46
C GLY A 11 -3.40 -12.76 35.38
N LYS A 12 -2.48 -11.88 34.98
CA LYS A 12 -2.59 -10.98 33.84
C LYS A 12 -2.98 -11.81 32.62
N LYS A 13 -4.19 -11.61 32.07
CA LYS A 13 -4.58 -12.17 30.77
C LYS A 13 -3.54 -11.70 29.75
N THR A 14 -2.73 -12.62 29.25
CA THR A 14 -1.94 -12.41 28.04
C THR A 14 -2.91 -12.19 26.90
N MET A 15 -2.89 -11.00 26.30
CA MET A 15 -3.62 -10.73 25.07
C MET A 15 -2.99 -11.60 23.97
N ASP A 16 -3.81 -12.28 23.18
CA ASP A 16 -3.35 -13.11 22.07
C ASP A 16 -2.72 -12.19 21.02
N HIS A 17 -1.40 -12.29 20.83
CA HIS A 17 -0.66 -11.46 19.87
C HIS A 17 -0.79 -12.06 18.47
N GLY A 18 -1.11 -11.23 17.47
CA GLY A 18 -1.07 -11.66 16.07
C GLY A 18 0.37 -11.77 15.60
N LYS A 19 0.74 -12.87 14.94
CA LYS A 19 2.11 -13.04 14.39
C LYS A 19 2.49 -11.88 13.46
N ALA A 20 3.66 -11.30 13.68
CA ALA A 20 4.23 -10.18 12.95
C ALA A 20 4.46 -10.53 11.47
N LYS A 21 4.13 -9.55 10.62
CA LYS A 21 4.25 -9.63 9.15
C LYS A 21 5.55 -9.03 8.63
N LEU A 22 6.31 -8.33 9.48
CA LEU A 22 7.49 -7.57 9.13
C LEU A 22 8.65 -8.01 10.03
N LEU A 23 9.77 -8.38 9.42
CA LEU A 23 11.06 -8.57 10.10
C LEU A 23 12.03 -7.48 9.62
N LEU A 24 12.55 -6.69 10.55
CA LEU A 24 13.58 -5.68 10.28
C LEU A 24 14.93 -6.15 10.80
N GLN A 25 15.95 -6.02 9.97
CA GLN A 25 17.33 -6.31 10.36
C GLN A 25 18.02 -5.03 10.81
N VAL A 26 18.45 -4.99 12.06
CA VAL A 26 18.99 -3.79 12.70
C VAL A 26 20.48 -3.94 13.00
N ASP A 27 21.23 -2.85 12.95
CA ASP A 27 22.68 -2.88 13.25
C ASP A 27 22.94 -3.01 14.76
N ASN A 28 22.14 -2.31 15.56
CA ASN A 28 22.27 -2.29 17.02
C ASN A 28 20.87 -2.33 17.64
N LEU A 29 20.49 -3.48 18.20
CA LEU A 29 19.13 -3.69 18.69
C LEU A 29 18.72 -2.63 19.73
N GLN A 30 19.59 -2.31 20.68
CA GLN A 30 19.27 -1.36 21.74
C GLN A 30 19.06 0.07 21.20
N ALA A 31 19.90 0.50 20.26
CA ALA A 31 19.76 1.80 19.61
C ALA A 31 18.48 1.86 18.78
N SER A 32 18.20 0.81 18.01
CA SER A 32 17.01 0.72 17.16
C SER A 32 15.74 0.66 17.99
N MET A 33 15.70 -0.15 19.05
CA MET A 33 14.58 -0.16 20.01
C MET A 33 14.36 1.24 20.58
N SER A 34 15.42 1.91 21.05
CA SER A 34 15.30 3.27 21.59
C SER A 34 14.78 4.26 20.54
N PHE A 35 15.25 4.16 19.30
CA PHE A 35 14.75 4.99 18.19
C PHE A 35 13.26 4.72 17.94
N TYR A 36 12.86 3.46 17.71
CA TYR A 36 11.48 3.11 17.39
C TYR A 36 10.50 3.42 18.52
N THR A 37 10.87 3.17 19.78
CA THR A 37 9.97 3.45 20.91
C THR A 37 9.91 4.93 21.25
N LYS A 38 11.04 5.67 21.20
CA LYS A 38 11.08 7.08 21.62
C LYS A 38 10.76 8.06 20.51
N GLN A 39 11.24 7.81 19.30
CA GLN A 39 11.01 8.69 18.14
C GLN A 39 9.71 8.35 17.44
N LEU A 40 9.51 7.08 17.07
CA LEU A 40 8.33 6.64 16.32
C LEU A 40 7.13 6.30 17.22
N GLY A 41 7.33 6.25 18.55
CA GLY A 41 6.27 5.99 19.51
C GLY A 41 5.76 4.55 19.52
N TRP A 42 6.51 3.59 18.98
CA TRP A 42 6.13 2.18 18.97
C TRP A 42 6.18 1.59 20.38
N GLU A 43 5.31 0.62 20.64
CA GLU A 43 5.24 -0.07 21.92
C GLU A 43 6.17 -1.28 21.91
N LEU A 44 7.05 -1.40 22.91
CA LEU A 44 7.81 -2.63 23.14
C LEU A 44 6.88 -3.69 23.74
N VAL A 45 6.70 -4.80 23.03
CA VAL A 45 5.84 -5.91 23.46
C VAL A 45 6.67 -6.93 24.24
N GLU A 46 7.76 -7.40 23.65
CA GLU A 46 8.59 -8.46 24.20
C GLU A 46 10.04 -8.31 23.73
N THR A 47 10.99 -8.77 24.55
CA THR A 47 12.41 -8.87 24.19
C THR A 47 12.84 -10.31 24.35
N GLU A 48 13.64 -10.81 23.42
CA GLU A 48 14.15 -12.17 23.50
C GLU A 48 15.17 -12.27 24.65
N ALA A 49 15.17 -13.40 25.36
CA ALA A 49 16.12 -13.66 26.44
C ALA A 49 17.60 -13.57 26.01
N SER A 50 17.90 -13.83 24.73
CA SER A 50 19.25 -13.70 24.16
C SER A 50 19.72 -12.24 24.04
N GLY A 51 18.77 -11.29 24.02
CA GLY A 51 19.04 -9.88 23.76
C GLY A 51 19.28 -9.53 22.29
N HIS A 52 19.02 -10.44 21.35
CA HIS A 52 19.26 -10.21 19.91
C HIS A 52 18.01 -9.94 19.07
N ALA A 53 16.82 -10.11 19.64
CA ALA A 53 15.57 -9.80 18.98
C ALA A 53 14.56 -9.13 19.92
N ALA A 54 13.66 -8.35 19.34
CA ALA A 54 12.56 -7.70 20.06
C ALA A 54 11.29 -7.63 19.21
N LEU A 55 10.14 -7.79 19.85
CA LEU A 55 8.82 -7.62 19.27
C LEU A 55 8.28 -6.23 19.64
N LEU A 56 7.99 -5.42 18.62
CA LEU A 56 7.37 -4.09 18.79
C LEU A 56 6.00 -4.06 18.13
N ARG A 57 5.10 -3.24 18.67
CA ARG A 57 3.78 -2.95 18.10
C ARG A 57 3.76 -1.52 17.56
N ILE A 58 3.40 -1.42 16.29
CA ILE A 58 3.29 -0.16 15.54
C ILE A 58 1.85 0.38 15.67
N LEU A 59 0.86 -0.49 15.49
CA LEU A 59 -0.58 -0.20 15.59
C LEU A 59 -1.28 -1.38 16.28
N ILE A 60 -2.54 -1.21 16.70
CA ILE A 60 -3.32 -2.21 17.48
C ILE A 60 -3.19 -3.65 16.93
N ASN A 61 -3.12 -3.82 15.60
CA ASN A 61 -2.99 -5.13 14.94
C ASN A 61 -1.78 -5.22 14.00
N TYR A 62 -0.72 -4.45 14.25
CA TYR A 62 0.46 -4.43 13.40
C TYR A 62 1.74 -4.49 14.23
N GLU A 63 2.35 -5.67 14.24
CA GLU A 63 3.57 -5.97 15.00
C GLU A 63 4.75 -6.23 14.05
N VAL A 64 5.94 -5.94 14.56
CA VAL A 64 7.21 -6.03 13.85
C VAL A 64 8.25 -6.69 14.75
N VAL A 65 9.05 -7.57 14.17
CA VAL A 65 10.22 -8.13 14.87
C VAL A 65 11.45 -7.37 14.40
N LEU A 66 12.29 -6.97 15.36
CA LEU A 66 13.65 -6.48 15.12
C LEU A 66 14.61 -7.63 15.42
N ILE A 67 15.61 -7.84 14.57
CA ILE A 67 16.70 -8.79 14.82
C ILE A 67 18.04 -8.15 14.46
N GLN A 68 19.06 -8.37 15.29
CA GLN A 68 20.40 -7.88 15.02
C GLN A 68 21.01 -8.58 13.79
N ARG A 69 21.56 -7.80 12.85
CA ARG A 69 22.06 -8.29 11.53
C ARG A 69 23.10 -9.40 11.64
N ASP A 70 23.98 -9.34 12.62
CA ASP A 70 25.03 -10.34 12.83
C ASP A 70 24.50 -11.73 13.19
N GLN A 71 23.25 -11.85 13.63
CA GLN A 71 22.60 -13.14 13.92
C GLN A 71 22.11 -13.86 12.67
N LEU A 72 21.93 -13.16 11.55
CA LEU A 72 21.40 -13.74 10.31
C LEU A 72 22.49 -14.30 9.39
N ILE A 73 23.77 -14.05 9.66
CA ILE A 73 24.89 -14.39 8.76
C ILE A 73 25.27 -15.89 8.82
N LYS A 74 24.65 -16.71 9.67
CA LYS A 74 24.87 -18.17 9.66
C LYS A 74 23.85 -18.88 8.77
N GLN A 75 24.22 -19.01 7.49
CA GLN A 75 23.82 -20.05 6.54
C GLN A 75 22.62 -20.94 6.93
N GLU A 76 21.40 -20.43 6.90
CA GLU A 76 20.22 -21.24 6.53
C GLU A 76 19.21 -20.34 5.78
N PRO A 77 18.82 -20.69 4.53
CA PRO A 77 17.83 -19.93 3.75
C PRO A 77 16.40 -20.13 4.24
N GLU A 78 16.18 -21.01 5.21
CA GLU A 78 14.89 -21.25 5.80
C GLU A 78 14.72 -20.36 7.02
N TRP A 79 13.73 -19.49 6.99
CA TRP A 79 13.23 -18.67 8.10
C TRP A 79 12.81 -19.47 9.36
N GLN A 80 13.10 -20.77 9.39
CA GLN A 80 12.97 -21.67 10.51
C GLN A 80 14.13 -21.51 11.52
N ALA A 81 14.51 -20.28 11.83
CA ALA A 81 15.07 -20.00 13.14
C ALA A 81 13.95 -20.27 14.17
N SER A 82 13.91 -21.50 14.66
CA SER A 82 12.88 -22.08 15.53
C SER A 82 12.47 -21.19 16.69
N HIS A 83 13.34 -20.29 17.15
CA HIS A 83 13.10 -19.38 18.26
C HIS A 83 12.19 -18.17 17.94
N LEU A 84 12.12 -17.63 16.71
CA LEU A 84 11.24 -16.48 16.38
C LEU A 84 9.91 -16.88 15.72
N SER A 85 9.74 -18.16 15.42
CA SER A 85 8.54 -18.69 14.75
C SER A 85 7.22 -18.43 15.50
N HIS A 86 7.30 -18.19 16.81
CA HIS A 86 6.18 -17.81 17.65
C HIS A 86 5.76 -16.34 17.45
N TRP A 87 6.70 -15.46 17.11
CA TRP A 87 6.43 -14.05 16.77
C TRP A 87 6.16 -13.84 15.28
N LEU A 88 6.78 -14.59 14.37
CA LEU A 88 6.72 -14.33 12.92
C LEU A 88 5.71 -15.20 12.17
N GLN A 89 5.09 -14.61 11.14
CA GLN A 89 4.34 -15.37 10.12
C GLN A 89 5.30 -16.19 9.24
N PRO A 90 4.84 -17.26 8.55
CA PRO A 90 5.70 -18.13 7.75
C PRO A 90 6.48 -17.44 6.62
N LYS A 91 5.99 -16.30 6.12
CA LYS A 91 6.63 -15.51 5.06
C LYS A 91 6.52 -14.01 5.39
N PRO A 92 7.32 -13.50 6.33
CA PRO A 92 7.28 -12.09 6.66
C PRO A 92 7.94 -11.27 5.55
N ALA A 93 7.52 -10.02 5.40
CA ALA A 93 8.25 -9.04 4.60
C ALA A 93 9.60 -8.73 5.28
N CYS A 94 10.68 -8.76 4.49
CA CYS A 94 12.04 -8.50 4.95
C CYS A 94 12.69 -7.41 4.09
N PRO A 95 12.44 -6.13 4.37
CA PRO A 95 13.01 -5.03 3.60
C PRO A 95 14.54 -5.02 3.69
N GLN A 96 15.16 -4.55 2.63
CA GLN A 96 16.59 -4.31 2.49
C GLN A 96 16.93 -2.84 2.79
N ILE A 97 18.21 -2.56 3.02
CA ILE A 97 18.68 -1.18 3.22
C ILE A 97 18.32 -0.35 1.99
N GLY A 98 17.74 0.83 2.21
CA GLY A 98 17.23 1.70 1.16
C GLY A 98 15.75 1.50 0.82
N ASP A 99 15.12 0.41 1.28
CA ASP A 99 13.70 0.14 0.98
C ASP A 99 12.76 1.11 1.70
N LEU A 100 11.60 1.34 1.07
CA LEU A 100 10.46 2.05 1.63
C LEU A 100 9.49 1.04 2.28
N VAL A 101 9.11 1.28 3.53
CA VAL A 101 8.15 0.43 4.26
C VAL A 101 6.85 1.21 4.50
N TYR A 102 5.79 0.85 3.79
CA TYR A 102 4.52 1.55 3.82
C TYR A 102 3.63 1.11 5.00
N ILE A 103 3.14 2.08 5.78
CA ILE A 103 2.24 1.86 6.92
C ILE A 103 1.00 2.74 6.73
N GLY A 104 -0.16 2.11 6.55
CA GLY A 104 -1.44 2.82 6.47
C GLY A 104 -1.87 3.33 7.84
N VAL A 105 -2.26 4.60 7.93
CA VAL A 105 -2.72 5.26 9.16
C VAL A 105 -4.02 6.01 8.92
N THR A 106 -4.77 6.25 9.99
CA THR A 106 -6.01 7.03 9.94
C THR A 106 -5.77 8.51 9.71
N SER A 107 -4.64 9.04 10.20
CA SER A 107 -4.23 10.42 9.96
C SER A 107 -2.72 10.57 9.94
N VAL A 108 -2.16 11.01 8.81
CA VAL A 108 -0.74 11.35 8.72
C VAL A 108 -0.43 12.60 9.54
N ASN A 109 -1.38 13.51 9.70
CA ASN A 109 -1.20 14.71 10.54
C ASN A 109 -1.03 14.35 12.03
N GLU A 110 -1.75 13.34 12.52
CA GLU A 110 -1.57 12.86 13.90
C GLU A 110 -0.21 12.19 14.08
N VAL A 111 0.22 11.39 13.10
CA VAL A 111 1.56 10.81 13.08
C VAL A 111 2.63 11.91 13.07
N GLU A 112 2.50 12.92 12.21
CA GLU A 112 3.44 14.05 12.14
C GLU A 112 3.53 14.78 13.48
N LYS A 113 2.40 15.07 14.14
CA LYS A 113 2.40 15.72 15.47
C LYS A 113 3.11 14.87 16.51
N SER A 114 2.90 13.55 16.51
CA SER A 114 3.58 12.62 17.41
C SER A 114 5.10 12.61 17.17
N LEU A 115 5.51 12.51 15.91
CA LEU A 115 6.91 12.56 15.48
C LEU A 115 7.59 13.88 15.90
N GLN A 116 6.94 15.02 15.66
CA GLN A 116 7.45 16.34 16.06
C GLN A 116 7.62 16.46 17.58
N LYS A 117 6.65 15.97 18.35
CA LYS A 117 6.72 15.94 19.82
C LYS A 117 7.90 15.09 20.31
N ASN A 118 8.25 14.05 19.56
CA ASN A 118 9.34 13.14 19.86
C ASN A 118 10.70 13.59 19.27
N GLY A 119 10.78 14.78 18.70
CA GLY A 119 12.01 15.38 18.20
C GLY A 119 12.32 15.08 16.73
N CYS A 120 11.42 14.43 15.98
CA CYS A 120 11.54 14.24 14.54
C CYS A 120 10.90 15.41 13.78
N SER A 121 11.71 16.25 13.14
CA SER A 121 11.25 17.40 12.36
C SER A 121 11.92 17.44 10.98
N GLY A 122 11.42 18.30 10.08
CA GLY A 122 12.00 18.47 8.74
C GLY A 122 11.81 17.26 7.81
N LEU A 123 10.81 16.42 8.08
CA LEU A 123 10.53 15.21 7.30
C LEU A 123 9.96 15.56 5.92
N ARG A 124 10.35 14.80 4.89
CA ARG A 124 9.75 14.89 3.55
C ARG A 124 8.28 14.50 3.63
N LYS A 125 7.44 15.29 2.98
CA LYS A 125 5.99 15.08 2.87
C LYS A 125 5.58 15.12 1.42
N GLU A 126 4.58 14.32 1.11
CA GLU A 126 3.89 14.37 -0.17
C GLU A 126 2.41 14.40 0.11
N GLU A 127 1.71 15.34 -0.52
CA GLU A 127 0.26 15.40 -0.45
C GLU A 127 -0.29 15.56 -1.86
N GLU A 128 -1.29 14.74 -2.13
CA GLU A 128 -2.15 14.87 -3.29
C GLU A 128 -3.56 15.03 -2.79
N THR A 129 -4.09 16.24 -3.00
CA THR A 129 -5.45 16.61 -2.65
C THR A 129 -6.44 15.53 -3.09
N GLY A 130 -7.33 15.14 -2.18
CA GLY A 130 -8.38 14.14 -2.43
C GLY A 130 -7.88 12.68 -2.57
N HIS A 131 -6.57 12.44 -2.60
CA HIS A 131 -6.04 11.11 -2.84
C HIS A 131 -5.27 10.54 -1.65
N ILE A 132 -4.06 11.05 -1.40
CA ILE A 132 -3.15 10.45 -0.44
C ILE A 132 -2.28 11.52 0.18
N ARG A 133 -2.05 11.39 1.49
CA ARG A 133 -1.02 12.12 2.21
C ARG A 133 0.03 11.13 2.67
N LYS A 134 1.30 11.48 2.57
CA LYS A 134 2.44 10.67 3.00
C LYS A 134 3.44 11.49 3.80
N ILE A 135 4.05 10.86 4.79
CA ILE A 135 5.23 11.37 5.48
C ILE A 135 6.32 10.29 5.50
N PHE A 136 7.53 10.69 5.14
CA PHE A 136 8.68 9.81 5.00
C PHE A 136 9.59 9.96 6.22
N VAL A 137 9.84 8.85 6.92
CA VAL A 137 10.61 8.81 8.16
C VAL A 137 11.83 7.91 7.96
N PRO A 138 13.00 8.49 7.63
CA PRO A 138 14.25 7.75 7.60
C PRO A 138 14.57 7.17 8.98
N THR A 139 15.16 6.00 9.01
CA THR A 139 15.50 5.27 10.24
C THR A 139 17.00 5.13 10.38
N ILE A 140 17.48 4.87 11.59
CA ILE A 140 18.90 4.64 11.85
C ILE A 140 19.44 3.37 11.17
N ASP A 141 18.54 2.44 10.81
CA ASP A 141 18.87 1.16 10.17
C ASP A 141 18.86 1.25 8.63
N GLY A 142 18.66 2.44 8.05
CA GLY A 142 18.71 2.66 6.61
C GLY A 142 17.42 2.34 5.85
N TYR A 143 16.33 2.06 6.55
CA TYR A 143 14.98 1.99 5.97
C TYR A 143 14.30 3.38 6.01
N THR A 144 13.29 3.58 5.16
CA THR A 144 12.38 4.72 5.30
C THR A 144 10.94 4.23 5.51
N PHE A 145 10.35 4.57 6.66
CA PHE A 145 8.91 4.33 6.85
C PHE A 145 8.09 5.39 6.13
N VAL A 146 7.12 4.95 5.36
CA VAL A 146 6.17 5.82 4.66
C VAL A 146 4.81 5.64 5.32
N TYR A 147 4.47 6.56 6.24
CA TYR A 147 3.12 6.60 6.79
C TYR A 147 2.21 7.27 5.78
N TRP A 148 1.10 6.64 5.45
CA TRP A 148 0.17 7.15 4.46
C TRP A 148 -1.27 7.14 4.95
N GLU A 149 -2.01 8.16 4.57
CA GLU A 149 -3.43 8.39 4.86
C GLU A 149 -4.14 8.56 3.53
N GLU A 150 -5.23 7.81 3.33
CA GLU A 150 -6.13 8.05 2.22
C GLU A 150 -7.02 9.26 2.54
N LEU A 151 -6.96 10.30 1.73
CA LEU A 151 -7.76 11.52 1.95
C LEU A 151 -9.17 11.33 1.41
N LEU A 152 -10.18 11.86 2.08
CA LEU A 152 -11.53 11.91 1.54
C LEU A 152 -11.58 12.97 0.44
N ALA A 153 -12.01 12.57 -0.76
CA ALA A 153 -12.35 13.49 -1.84
C ALA A 153 -13.88 13.68 -1.86
N SER A 154 -14.31 14.90 -2.15
CA SER A 154 -15.69 15.17 -2.54
C SER A 154 -16.05 14.44 -3.83
N ASN A 155 -17.35 14.28 -4.07
CA ASN A 155 -17.82 13.64 -5.31
C ASN A 155 -17.32 14.36 -6.56
N ASP A 156 -17.26 15.69 -6.54
CA ASP A 156 -16.79 16.50 -7.67
C ASP A 156 -15.28 16.28 -7.91
N GLU A 157 -14.46 16.28 -6.86
CA GLU A 157 -13.02 15.97 -6.96
C GLU A 157 -12.79 14.53 -7.46
N ILE A 158 -13.61 13.56 -7.05
CA ILE A 158 -13.49 12.17 -7.55
C ILE A 158 -13.77 12.11 -9.04
N VAL A 159 -14.82 12.79 -9.51
CA VAL A 159 -15.20 12.84 -10.92
C VAL A 159 -14.11 13.51 -11.75
N GLU A 160 -13.57 14.63 -11.27
CA GLU A 160 -12.47 15.36 -11.92
C GLU A 160 -11.21 14.50 -12.00
N MET A 161 -10.74 13.94 -10.88
CA MET A 161 -9.56 13.06 -10.87
C MET A 161 -9.73 11.82 -11.77
N TYR A 162 -10.94 11.25 -11.82
CA TYR A 162 -11.22 10.12 -12.70
C TYR A 162 -11.27 10.54 -14.18
N ALA A 163 -11.73 11.75 -14.51
CA ALA A 163 -11.68 12.28 -15.86
C ALA A 163 -10.23 12.57 -16.31
N ASP A 164 -9.49 13.32 -15.50
CA ASP A 164 -8.16 13.85 -15.81
C ASP A 164 -7.14 12.76 -16.09
N GLY A 165 -7.23 11.61 -15.42
CA GLY A 165 -6.26 10.54 -15.61
C GLY A 165 -6.16 10.00 -17.05
N ALA A 166 -7.15 10.24 -17.92
CA ALA A 166 -7.03 9.94 -19.36
C ALA A 166 -6.09 10.91 -20.08
N ASP A 167 -6.21 12.22 -19.80
CA ASP A 167 -5.34 13.26 -20.34
C ASP A 167 -3.91 13.11 -19.78
N GLU A 168 -3.79 12.88 -18.47
CA GLU A 168 -2.51 12.65 -17.81
C GLU A 168 -1.77 11.44 -18.40
N LEU A 169 -2.47 10.33 -18.66
CA LEU A 169 -1.86 9.14 -19.27
C LEU A 169 -1.36 9.42 -20.69
N GLU A 170 -2.15 10.11 -21.52
CA GLU A 170 -1.74 10.48 -22.87
C GLU A 170 -0.53 11.41 -22.85
N CYS A 171 -0.51 12.43 -21.97
CA CYS A 171 0.63 13.30 -21.78
C CYS A 171 1.89 12.55 -21.32
N ALA A 172 1.75 11.61 -20.38
CA ALA A 172 2.87 10.82 -19.87
C ALA A 172 3.49 9.91 -20.93
N LEU A 173 2.72 9.53 -21.96
CA LEU A 173 3.17 8.67 -23.06
C LEU A 173 3.59 9.44 -24.32
N ASP A 174 3.32 10.74 -24.38
CA ASP A 174 3.61 11.56 -25.54
C ASP A 174 5.11 11.58 -25.86
N GLY A 175 5.43 11.43 -27.15
CA GLY A 175 6.79 11.40 -27.68
C GLY A 175 7.58 10.10 -27.49
N LEU A 176 7.06 9.10 -26.77
CA LEU A 176 7.77 7.82 -26.59
C LEU A 176 7.80 6.97 -27.87
N SER A 177 8.99 6.44 -28.20
CA SER A 177 9.14 5.41 -29.23
C SER A 177 8.69 4.04 -28.73
N ASP A 178 8.44 3.10 -29.65
CA ASP A 178 8.04 1.74 -29.27
C ASP A 178 9.12 1.03 -28.44
N GLU A 179 10.39 1.28 -28.73
CA GLU A 179 11.52 0.77 -27.96
C GLU A 179 11.53 1.33 -26.53
N GLN A 180 11.24 2.63 -26.38
CA GLN A 180 11.20 3.29 -25.07
C GLN A 180 10.05 2.77 -24.19
N LEU A 181 8.97 2.24 -24.78
CA LEU A 181 7.91 1.57 -24.01
C LEU A 181 8.40 0.33 -23.26
N ASN A 182 9.54 -0.25 -23.64
CA ASN A 182 10.13 -1.42 -22.97
C ASN A 182 11.09 -1.05 -21.84
N LEU A 183 11.27 0.25 -21.54
CA LEU A 183 12.10 0.70 -20.43
C LEU A 183 11.46 0.34 -19.10
N THR A 184 12.28 -0.09 -18.15
CA THR A 184 11.90 -0.50 -16.79
C THR A 184 12.61 0.36 -15.75
N GLU A 185 11.99 0.58 -14.60
CA GLU A 185 12.63 1.31 -13.49
C GLU A 185 13.84 0.57 -12.90
N ALA A 186 13.76 -0.77 -12.82
CA ALA A 186 14.80 -1.61 -12.28
C ALA A 186 14.67 -3.04 -12.82
N PRO A 187 15.72 -3.87 -12.75
CA PRO A 187 15.66 -5.27 -13.16
C PRO A 187 14.50 -6.02 -12.48
N GLY A 188 13.68 -6.71 -13.28
CA GLY A 188 12.52 -7.47 -12.78
C GLY A 188 11.28 -6.64 -12.46
N LYS A 189 11.29 -5.31 -12.68
CA LYS A 189 10.09 -4.46 -12.64
C LYS A 189 9.43 -4.40 -14.02
N TRP A 190 8.13 -4.13 -14.05
CA TRP A 190 7.39 -3.93 -15.28
C TRP A 190 7.87 -2.70 -16.05
N SER A 191 7.88 -2.86 -17.37
CA SER A 191 8.13 -1.81 -18.35
C SER A 191 6.97 -0.82 -18.45
N ILE A 192 7.20 0.35 -19.06
CA ILE A 192 6.13 1.33 -19.36
C ILE A 192 4.94 0.65 -20.06
N ARG A 193 5.20 -0.20 -21.05
CA ARG A 193 4.19 -0.99 -21.77
C ARG A 193 3.36 -1.84 -20.81
N GLU A 194 4.00 -2.62 -19.97
CA GLU A 194 3.32 -3.49 -19.01
C GLU A 194 2.50 -2.69 -17.99
N GLN A 195 3.00 -1.54 -17.51
CA GLN A 195 2.27 -0.64 -16.60
C GLN A 195 0.98 -0.13 -17.24
N VAL A 196 1.05 0.34 -18.49
CA VAL A 196 -0.10 0.86 -19.24
C VAL A 196 -1.14 -0.22 -19.50
N LEU A 197 -0.70 -1.38 -19.99
CA LEU A 197 -1.60 -2.49 -20.29
C LEU A 197 -2.30 -3.03 -19.04
N HIS A 198 -1.55 -3.13 -17.93
CA HIS A 198 -2.11 -3.53 -16.64
C HIS A 198 -3.21 -2.55 -16.17
N LEU A 199 -2.92 -1.24 -16.23
CA LEU A 199 -3.87 -0.20 -15.84
C LEU A 199 -5.21 -0.34 -16.60
N ILE A 200 -5.13 -0.55 -17.91
CA ILE A 200 -6.30 -0.56 -18.79
C ILE A 200 -7.11 -1.85 -18.61
N ASP A 201 -6.44 -2.98 -18.47
CA ASP A 201 -7.11 -4.25 -18.20
C ASP A 201 -7.80 -4.25 -16.82
N LEU A 202 -7.21 -3.61 -15.80
CA LEU A 202 -7.89 -3.43 -14.50
C LEU A 202 -9.09 -2.48 -14.60
N GLU A 203 -9.01 -1.43 -15.42
CA GLU A 203 -10.12 -0.51 -15.68
C GLU A 203 -11.32 -1.27 -16.27
N LEU A 204 -11.10 -2.14 -17.25
CA LEU A 204 -12.14 -3.00 -17.84
C LEU A 204 -12.84 -3.89 -16.80
N VAL A 205 -12.06 -4.56 -15.93
CA VAL A 205 -12.61 -5.40 -14.86
C VAL A 205 -13.45 -4.57 -13.89
N THR A 206 -13.01 -3.37 -13.57
CA THR A 206 -13.68 -2.50 -12.59
C THR A 206 -14.94 -1.86 -13.15
N ILE A 207 -14.93 -1.46 -14.44
CA ILE A 207 -16.10 -0.88 -15.12
C ILE A 207 -17.29 -1.85 -15.13
N HIS A 208 -17.04 -3.14 -15.31
CA HIS A 208 -18.10 -4.14 -15.21
C HIS A 208 -18.79 -4.10 -13.84
N LYS A 209 -18.01 -3.97 -12.75
CA LYS A 209 -18.53 -3.83 -11.38
C LYS A 209 -19.29 -2.51 -11.20
N VAL A 210 -18.75 -1.39 -11.70
CA VAL A 210 -19.39 -0.07 -11.64
C VAL A 210 -20.74 -0.09 -12.36
N LYS A 211 -20.85 -0.76 -13.51
CA LYS A 211 -22.12 -0.88 -14.24
C LYS A 211 -23.19 -1.63 -13.45
N PHE A 212 -22.83 -2.68 -12.70
CA PHE A 212 -23.80 -3.31 -11.79
C PHE A 212 -24.24 -2.36 -10.67
N ALA A 213 -23.32 -1.58 -10.09
CA ALA A 213 -23.70 -0.58 -9.10
C ALA A 213 -24.66 0.46 -9.68
N LEU A 214 -24.37 0.96 -10.88
CA LEU A 214 -25.20 1.94 -11.56
C LEU A 214 -26.57 1.38 -11.96
N ALA A 215 -26.63 0.19 -12.55
CA ALA A 215 -27.87 -0.37 -13.10
C ALA A 215 -28.73 -1.10 -12.06
N GLU A 216 -28.10 -1.72 -11.06
CA GLU A 216 -28.74 -2.57 -10.05
C GLU A 216 -28.20 -2.26 -8.64
N PRO A 217 -28.49 -1.08 -8.07
CA PRO A 217 -27.94 -0.66 -6.79
C PRO A 217 -28.24 -1.67 -5.66
N GLY A 218 -27.23 -1.95 -4.83
CA GLY A 218 -27.31 -2.92 -3.73
C GLY A 218 -27.13 -4.38 -4.16
N ARG A 219 -26.93 -4.68 -5.45
CA ARG A 219 -26.72 -6.05 -5.94
C ARG A 219 -25.43 -6.66 -5.37
N SER A 220 -25.51 -7.94 -5.01
CA SER A 220 -24.33 -8.75 -4.73
C SER A 220 -23.49 -8.92 -6.00
N TYR A 221 -22.21 -8.54 -5.92
CA TYR A 221 -21.25 -8.69 -6.99
C TYR A 221 -20.15 -9.67 -6.58
N GLN A 222 -19.97 -10.73 -7.37
CA GLN A 222 -18.86 -11.65 -7.26
C GLN A 222 -18.08 -11.63 -8.57
N GLY A 223 -16.98 -10.88 -8.58
CA GLY A 223 -16.03 -10.89 -9.70
C GLY A 223 -15.08 -12.08 -9.64
N ASN A 224 -14.42 -12.34 -10.77
CA ASN A 224 -13.30 -13.27 -10.80
C ASN A 224 -12.08 -12.61 -10.14
N SER A 225 -11.42 -13.32 -9.25
CA SER A 225 -10.06 -12.96 -8.86
C SER A 225 -9.14 -13.11 -10.06
N PHE A 226 -8.20 -12.19 -10.22
CA PHE A 226 -7.18 -12.31 -11.25
C PHE A 226 -5.78 -12.10 -10.65
N SER A 227 -4.80 -12.76 -11.25
CA SER A 227 -3.39 -12.58 -10.96
C SER A 227 -2.81 -11.61 -11.99
N GLN A 228 -2.24 -10.51 -11.52
CA GLN A 228 -1.67 -9.50 -12.41
C GLN A 228 -0.47 -10.06 -13.19
N ASP A 229 0.33 -10.91 -12.55
CA ASP A 229 1.47 -11.58 -13.18
C ASP A 229 1.02 -12.58 -14.25
N ASP A 230 -0.01 -13.37 -13.96
CA ASP A 230 -0.56 -14.32 -14.94
C ASP A 230 -1.17 -13.58 -16.14
N TRP A 231 -1.78 -12.42 -15.91
CA TRP A 231 -2.33 -11.59 -16.99
C TRP A 231 -1.24 -10.96 -17.83
N SER A 232 -0.17 -10.45 -17.21
CA SER A 232 0.98 -9.92 -17.93
C SER A 232 1.58 -10.95 -18.88
N VAL A 233 1.76 -12.19 -18.41
CA VAL A 233 2.27 -13.30 -19.23
C VAL A 233 1.23 -13.77 -20.26
N GLY A 234 0.02 -14.09 -19.82
CA GLY A 234 -1.01 -14.74 -20.63
C GLY A 234 -1.61 -13.84 -21.71
N LEU A 235 -1.57 -12.52 -21.51
CA LEU A 235 -2.00 -11.52 -22.49
C LEU A 235 -0.82 -10.87 -23.23
N HIS A 236 0.39 -11.39 -23.03
CA HIS A 236 1.62 -10.98 -23.73
C HIS A 236 1.91 -9.48 -23.65
N TYR A 237 1.90 -8.91 -22.43
CA TYR A 237 2.10 -7.47 -22.25
C TYR A 237 3.43 -6.99 -22.79
N GLN A 238 4.49 -7.81 -22.76
CA GLN A 238 5.84 -7.41 -23.18
C GLN A 238 5.92 -6.98 -24.65
N SER A 239 5.00 -7.45 -25.50
CA SER A 239 5.02 -7.15 -26.94
C SER A 239 3.72 -6.54 -27.49
N ARG A 240 2.72 -6.31 -26.64
CA ARG A 240 1.40 -5.84 -27.08
C ARG A 240 1.41 -4.31 -27.32
N PRO A 241 0.98 -3.83 -28.50
CA PRO A 241 0.90 -2.39 -28.77
C PRO A 241 -0.09 -1.68 -27.85
N ILE A 242 0.23 -0.46 -27.41
CA ILE A 242 -0.60 0.28 -26.44
C ILE A 242 -1.55 1.31 -27.07
N LYS A 243 -1.37 1.65 -28.36
CA LYS A 243 -2.09 2.77 -29.00
C LYS A 243 -3.61 2.67 -28.89
N ASN A 244 -4.17 1.50 -29.24
CA ASN A 244 -5.61 1.29 -29.18
C ASN A 244 -6.09 1.15 -27.72
N GLU A 245 -5.24 0.63 -26.85
CA GLU A 245 -5.55 0.45 -25.43
C GLU A 245 -5.70 1.82 -24.74
N VAL A 246 -4.81 2.78 -25.01
CA VAL A 246 -4.91 4.15 -24.46
C VAL A 246 -6.18 4.84 -24.94
N GLN A 247 -6.55 4.67 -26.22
CA GLN A 247 -7.84 5.17 -26.73
C GLN A 247 -9.04 4.52 -26.04
N LEU A 248 -8.96 3.20 -25.80
CA LEU A 248 -9.98 2.47 -25.06
C LEU A 248 -10.11 3.00 -23.63
N PHE A 249 -9.01 3.28 -22.94
CA PHE A 249 -9.03 3.85 -21.59
C PHE A 249 -9.80 5.17 -21.51
N ARG A 250 -9.55 6.10 -22.43
CA ARG A 250 -10.30 7.35 -22.53
C ARG A 250 -11.79 7.09 -22.77
N ALA A 251 -12.12 6.24 -23.74
CA ALA A 251 -13.50 5.93 -24.08
C ALA A 251 -14.25 5.26 -22.92
N LEU A 252 -13.58 4.39 -22.16
CA LEU A 252 -14.10 3.73 -20.97
C LEU A 252 -14.43 4.72 -19.86
N ARG A 253 -13.54 5.69 -19.59
CA ARG A 253 -13.79 6.74 -18.59
C ARG A 253 -14.94 7.65 -18.98
N GLN A 254 -14.95 8.11 -20.23
CA GLN A 254 -16.07 8.89 -20.77
C GLN A 254 -17.40 8.13 -20.72
N HIS A 255 -17.39 6.83 -21.00
CA HIS A 255 -18.57 5.98 -20.94
C HIS A 255 -19.18 5.93 -19.54
N ILE A 256 -18.35 5.75 -18.50
CA ILE A 256 -18.81 5.73 -17.12
C ILE A 256 -19.26 7.11 -16.65
N LEU A 257 -18.47 8.16 -16.92
CA LEU A 257 -18.82 9.53 -16.55
C LEU A 257 -20.14 9.98 -17.17
N GLY A 258 -20.35 9.68 -18.46
CA GLY A 258 -21.62 9.96 -19.12
C GLY A 258 -22.81 9.25 -18.48
N MET A 259 -22.64 8.02 -17.98
CA MET A 259 -23.70 7.36 -17.19
C MET A 259 -23.94 8.06 -15.85
N CYS A 260 -22.86 8.47 -15.17
CA CYS A 260 -22.96 9.17 -13.89
C CYS A 260 -23.67 10.52 -14.01
N GLU A 261 -23.46 11.23 -15.11
CA GLU A 261 -24.15 12.49 -15.42
C GLU A 261 -25.67 12.29 -15.66
N HIS A 262 -26.05 11.19 -16.31
CA HIS A 262 -27.46 10.93 -16.67
C HIS A 262 -28.28 10.31 -15.54
N LEU A 263 -27.64 9.56 -14.64
CA LEU A 263 -28.32 8.84 -13.57
C LEU A 263 -28.39 9.69 -12.29
N PRO A 264 -29.59 9.89 -11.70
CA PRO A 264 -29.68 10.55 -10.41
C PRO A 264 -28.97 9.71 -9.34
N ASP A 265 -28.24 10.41 -8.47
CA ASP A 265 -27.46 9.84 -7.36
C ASP A 265 -26.48 8.73 -7.79
N ALA A 266 -25.94 8.82 -9.02
CA ALA A 266 -25.08 7.77 -9.58
C ALA A 266 -23.91 7.39 -8.67
N LEU A 267 -23.24 8.38 -8.08
CA LEU A 267 -22.09 8.22 -7.21
C LEU A 267 -22.42 7.55 -5.87
N GLY A 268 -23.66 7.71 -5.39
CA GLY A 268 -24.18 7.08 -4.17
C GLY A 268 -24.62 5.63 -4.37
N ARG A 269 -24.84 5.18 -5.60
CA ARG A 269 -25.24 3.79 -5.90
C ARG A 269 -24.12 2.81 -5.55
N THR A 270 -24.50 1.59 -5.16
CA THR A 270 -23.57 0.63 -4.56
C THR A 270 -23.69 -0.79 -5.11
N VAL A 271 -22.67 -1.59 -4.84
CA VAL A 271 -22.69 -3.07 -4.90
C VAL A 271 -22.22 -3.65 -3.59
N ILE A 272 -22.63 -4.88 -3.30
CA ILE A 272 -22.17 -5.65 -2.14
C ILE A 272 -21.12 -6.67 -2.60
N THR A 273 -19.89 -6.54 -2.11
CA THR A 273 -18.77 -7.47 -2.39
C THR A 273 -18.19 -8.00 -1.09
N LYS A 274 -18.22 -9.33 -0.88
CA LYS A 274 -17.72 -9.98 0.36
C LYS A 274 -18.25 -9.30 1.63
N ASP A 275 -19.56 -9.10 1.68
CA ASP A 275 -20.28 -8.45 2.79
C ASP A 275 -19.90 -6.99 3.07
N ARG A 276 -19.24 -6.32 2.11
CA ARG A 276 -18.92 -4.89 2.17
C ARG A 276 -19.63 -4.15 1.06
N GLU A 277 -20.20 -3.01 1.40
CA GLU A 277 -20.79 -2.10 0.44
C GLU A 277 -19.71 -1.23 -0.19
N GLU A 278 -19.74 -1.13 -1.51
CA GLU A 278 -18.84 -0.31 -2.31
C GLU A 278 -19.66 0.59 -3.23
N SER A 279 -19.56 1.90 -3.01
CA SER A 279 -20.23 2.89 -3.86
C SER A 279 -19.48 3.15 -5.15
N VAL A 280 -20.20 3.67 -6.16
CA VAL A 280 -19.60 4.14 -7.41
C VAL A 280 -18.53 5.19 -7.12
N ALA A 281 -18.78 6.16 -6.24
CA ALA A 281 -17.77 7.15 -5.83
C ALA A 281 -16.47 6.49 -5.34
N LYS A 282 -16.59 5.48 -4.48
CA LYS A 282 -15.43 4.76 -3.94
C LYS A 282 -14.66 4.00 -5.03
N LEU A 283 -15.38 3.37 -5.96
CA LEU A 283 -14.78 2.64 -7.08
C LEU A 283 -14.05 3.59 -8.04
N LEU A 284 -14.66 4.72 -8.40
CA LEU A 284 -14.02 5.73 -9.27
C LEU A 284 -12.78 6.34 -8.62
N LYS A 285 -12.87 6.69 -7.33
CA LYS A 285 -11.73 7.22 -6.57
C LYS A 285 -10.57 6.23 -6.54
N MET A 286 -10.86 4.95 -6.28
CA MET A 286 -9.86 3.89 -6.30
C MET A 286 -9.17 3.80 -7.67
N MET A 287 -9.93 3.84 -8.76
CA MET A 287 -9.38 3.76 -10.12
C MET A 287 -8.63 5.03 -10.56
N ALA A 288 -9.07 6.21 -10.12
CA ALA A 288 -8.35 7.46 -10.33
C ALA A 288 -6.96 7.41 -9.66
N GLY A 289 -6.93 6.97 -8.40
CA GLY A 289 -5.69 6.76 -7.66
C GLY A 289 -4.75 5.72 -8.27
N HIS A 290 -5.33 4.60 -8.72
CA HIS A 290 -4.60 3.53 -9.39
C HIS A 290 -3.94 4.02 -10.68
N ALA A 291 -4.69 4.75 -11.52
CA ALA A 291 -4.14 5.36 -12.73
C ALA A 291 -2.97 6.28 -12.42
N LYS A 292 -3.13 7.18 -11.45
CA LYS A 292 -2.08 8.11 -11.04
C LYS A 292 -0.81 7.41 -10.56
N HIS A 293 -0.94 6.30 -9.83
CA HIS A 293 0.21 5.49 -9.43
C HIS A 293 1.00 4.95 -10.63
N HIS A 294 0.32 4.41 -11.64
CA HIS A 294 0.96 3.89 -12.84
C HIS A 294 1.54 4.99 -13.73
N ILE A 295 0.81 6.09 -13.92
CA ILE A 295 1.27 7.26 -14.69
C ILE A 295 2.59 7.79 -14.12
N ARG A 296 2.69 7.95 -12.80
CA ARG A 296 3.95 8.36 -12.16
C ARG A 296 5.07 7.35 -12.31
N THR A 297 4.75 6.07 -12.36
CA THR A 297 5.76 5.07 -12.66
C THR A 297 6.30 5.25 -14.07
N VAL A 298 5.43 5.56 -15.05
CA VAL A 298 5.85 5.93 -16.41
C VAL A 298 6.74 7.18 -16.38
N GLU A 299 6.29 8.27 -15.75
CA GLU A 299 7.05 9.53 -15.65
C GLU A 299 8.44 9.35 -15.03
N ARG A 300 8.56 8.57 -13.96
CA ARG A 300 9.86 8.30 -13.34
C ARG A 300 10.78 7.46 -14.22
N ILE A 301 10.25 6.46 -14.92
CA ILE A 301 11.05 5.67 -15.87
C ILE A 301 11.57 6.60 -16.98
N ARG A 302 10.73 7.51 -17.46
CA ARG A 302 11.11 8.55 -18.43
C ARG A 302 12.24 9.45 -17.92
N GLU A 303 12.06 10.04 -16.74
CA GLU A 303 13.07 10.89 -16.10
C GLU A 303 14.42 10.17 -15.95
N GLN A 304 14.42 8.90 -15.53
CA GLN A 304 15.63 8.09 -15.37
C GLN A 304 16.36 7.80 -16.70
N ASN A 305 15.64 7.77 -17.82
CA ASN A 305 16.17 7.42 -19.13
C ASN A 305 16.30 8.63 -20.08
N GLY A 306 15.90 9.83 -19.64
CA GLY A 306 16.03 11.07 -20.40
C GLY A 306 15.13 11.13 -21.63
N CYS A 307 13.91 10.59 -21.55
CA CYS A 307 12.92 10.56 -22.65
C CYS A 307 11.57 11.18 -22.31
#